data_AF-A0A2K0W1K7-F1
#
_entry.id   AF-A0A2K0W1K7-F1
#
_cell.length_a   1.000
_cell.length_b   1.000
_cell.length_c   1.000
_cell.angle_alpha   90.00
_cell.angle_beta   90.00
_cell.angle_gamma   90.00
#
_symmetry.space_group_name_H-M   'P 1'
#
loop_
_entity.id
_entity.type
_entity.pdbx_description
1 polymer ?
#
loop_
_entity_poly.entity_id
_entity_poly.type
_entity_poly.pdbx_seq_one_letter_code
_entity_poly.pdbx_strand_id
1 'polypeptide(L)'
;MLQDTGSLTIETGKRSSRRAAGLLYSQFYSSVKEVFAAGNVYPFTNAAIETLALDKKLRKTWELVGGGLSHQPAALIKAYLYTKLRCPHAITGSKQKSFGIREEHRVSKELFYAIDTQIRSRELQDKRLVVPTDDGSPYYSFTTDTLLTWVRCNINKFCVGFEMVYSFQDPHFVTWEHTRIMLMFLRCLQFSYTGGLIQKVAGCWRDVRHQPDASQPNGLRRHEGLGFKLTMERYGYAWFLDKIDWNTLTFRQPYAPYMMFNNPSMQNVYRARYHQVRDVRIDFIRVNKAYQWMLEFSAIPKCLDLLENYLRELCLCAFRKDVFFHIKSALKPEYLESALSGEIPLCYESVNTAMLKDHQPLQLAQGNRLAVKDIHVLFTWLWKSKDDYFERQGWNEKPYRMLFQQSFHAIKTARGKAGARKWRQDLKGSFLGSHWILPYPHSRGFMRRDKEEKQFTWWPSAHNGLIRHYAKSRQTGTLAHPLPASNIKTHPTDGWQLATTLFSKRYMPYVIQPEHDLIRMPENELYAELVRLREQVSSGLAQGHFPAPTLELDNSPERYYFLRKWCPIRKIEGR
;
A
#
# COMPACT_ATOMS: atom_id res chain seq x y z
N MET A 1 6.81 0.04 -47.03
CA MET A 1 5.38 -0.11 -46.66
C MET A 1 5.19 -1.54 -46.18
N LEU A 2 4.39 -1.80 -45.14
CA LEU A 2 4.10 -3.12 -44.51
C LEU A 2 4.82 -3.44 -43.17
N GLN A 3 5.41 -2.46 -42.49
CA GLN A 3 5.71 -2.61 -41.05
C GLN A 3 4.41 -2.59 -40.19
N ASP A 4 3.30 -2.08 -40.74
CA ASP A 4 2.06 -1.74 -40.03
C ASP A 4 0.79 -2.50 -40.47
N THR A 5 0.87 -3.46 -41.40
CA THR A 5 -0.33 -4.13 -41.94
C THR A 5 -0.92 -5.21 -41.03
N GLY A 6 -0.29 -5.54 -39.91
CA GLY A 6 -0.75 -6.58 -38.99
C GLY A 6 -1.86 -6.17 -38.02
N SER A 7 -2.35 -4.93 -38.06
CA SER A 7 -3.43 -4.40 -37.21
C SER A 7 -4.09 -3.17 -37.85
N LEU A 8 -4.71 -3.35 -39.01
CA LEU A 8 -5.29 -2.27 -39.81
C LEU A 8 -6.73 -2.61 -40.23
N THR A 9 -7.62 -1.62 -40.15
CA THR A 9 -8.92 -1.66 -40.83
C THR A 9 -8.91 -0.63 -41.96
N ILE A 10 -9.16 -1.07 -43.19
CA ILE A 10 -9.27 -0.24 -44.38
C ILE A 10 -10.73 -0.19 -44.79
N GLU A 11 -11.39 0.96 -44.63
CA GLU A 11 -12.73 1.18 -45.14
C GLU A 11 -12.69 1.73 -46.57
N THR A 12 -13.56 1.23 -47.45
CA THR A 12 -13.68 1.79 -48.79
C THR A 12 -14.49 3.09 -48.76
N GLY A 13 -13.97 4.11 -49.44
CA GLY A 13 -14.66 5.40 -49.56
C GLY A 13 -16.05 5.25 -50.17
N LYS A 14 -17.01 6.03 -49.68
CA LYS A 14 -18.45 5.97 -50.08
C LYS A 14 -18.69 6.06 -51.59
N ARG A 15 -17.83 6.78 -52.32
CA ARG A 15 -17.91 6.98 -53.78
C ARG A 15 -16.89 6.15 -54.57
N SER A 16 -16.17 5.24 -53.92
CA SER A 16 -15.13 4.47 -54.60
C SER A 16 -15.72 3.39 -55.49
N SER A 17 -15.08 3.11 -56.62
CA SER A 17 -15.43 1.99 -57.50
C SER A 17 -15.42 0.65 -56.76
N ARG A 18 -14.48 0.46 -55.82
CA ARG A 18 -14.40 -0.73 -54.96
C ARG A 18 -15.64 -0.90 -54.08
N ARG A 19 -16.19 0.20 -53.54
CA ARG A 19 -17.42 0.16 -52.76
C ARG A 19 -18.66 -0.08 -53.62
N ALA A 20 -18.73 0.55 -54.80
CA ALA A 20 -19.77 0.27 -55.78
C ALA A 20 -19.75 -1.20 -56.25
N ALA A 21 -18.56 -1.79 -56.36
CA ALA A 21 -18.36 -3.21 -56.68
C ALA A 21 -18.61 -4.16 -55.48
N GLY A 22 -18.99 -3.64 -54.30
CA GLY A 22 -19.40 -4.45 -53.16
C GLY A 22 -18.36 -4.68 -52.06
N LEU A 23 -17.14 -4.16 -52.14
CA LEU A 23 -16.17 -4.24 -51.04
C LEU A 23 -16.40 -3.11 -50.03
N LEU A 24 -16.78 -3.42 -48.79
CA LEU A 24 -17.12 -2.43 -47.75
C LEU A 24 -15.93 -2.05 -46.88
N TYR A 25 -15.26 -3.06 -46.31
CA TYR A 25 -14.01 -2.86 -45.56
C TYR A 25 -13.18 -4.15 -45.55
N SER A 26 -11.90 -4.01 -45.26
CA SER A 26 -10.95 -5.10 -45.02
C SER A 26 -10.24 -4.89 -43.70
N GLN A 27 -10.14 -5.93 -42.89
CA GLN A 27 -9.49 -5.89 -41.59
C GLN A 27 -8.37 -6.93 -41.55
N PHE A 28 -7.21 -6.51 -41.07
CA PHE A 28 -6.00 -7.32 -40.95
C PHE A 28 -5.57 -7.33 -39.50
N TYR A 29 -5.48 -8.51 -38.88
CA TYR A 29 -4.99 -8.61 -37.50
C TYR A 29 -4.15 -9.87 -37.25
N SER A 30 -3.13 -9.75 -36.41
CA SER A 30 -2.32 -10.89 -35.97
C SER A 30 -3.16 -11.89 -35.15
N SER A 31 -3.09 -13.17 -35.52
CA SER A 31 -3.74 -14.27 -34.79
C SER A 31 -2.97 -14.72 -33.55
N VAL A 32 -1.85 -14.08 -33.18
CA VAL A 32 -1.04 -14.48 -32.00
C VAL A 32 -1.85 -14.48 -30.69
N LYS A 33 -2.88 -13.64 -30.58
CA LYS A 33 -3.80 -13.61 -29.43
C LYS A 33 -4.58 -14.93 -29.25
N GLU A 34 -4.78 -15.69 -30.32
CA GLU A 34 -5.53 -16.96 -30.32
C GLU A 34 -4.80 -18.05 -29.53
N VAL A 35 -3.47 -17.96 -29.41
CA VAL A 35 -2.68 -18.82 -28.51
C VAL A 35 -3.29 -18.82 -27.10
N PHE A 36 -3.74 -17.65 -26.64
CA PHE A 36 -4.22 -17.45 -25.28
C PHE A 36 -5.72 -17.27 -25.15
N ALA A 37 -6.50 -17.33 -26.23
CA ALA A 37 -7.94 -17.13 -26.17
C ALA A 37 -8.64 -18.34 -25.53
N ALA A 38 -9.52 -18.10 -24.55
CA ALA A 38 -10.49 -19.10 -24.09
C ALA A 38 -11.80 -18.37 -23.75
N GLY A 39 -12.83 -18.53 -24.58
CA GLY A 39 -14.12 -17.87 -24.41
C GLY A 39 -14.01 -16.34 -24.29
N ASN A 40 -13.13 -15.69 -25.08
CA ASN A 40 -12.79 -14.27 -24.98
C ASN A 40 -12.15 -13.80 -23.66
N VAL A 41 -11.76 -14.73 -22.78
CA VAL A 41 -11.02 -14.42 -21.54
C VAL A 41 -9.53 -14.62 -21.77
N TYR A 42 -8.78 -13.52 -21.71
CA TYR A 42 -7.33 -13.51 -21.91
C TYR A 42 -6.56 -13.50 -20.57
N PRO A 43 -5.35 -14.06 -20.51
CA PRO A 43 -4.51 -14.00 -19.32
C PRO A 43 -4.32 -12.58 -18.74
N PHE A 44 -4.40 -12.46 -17.41
CA PHE A 44 -4.11 -11.25 -16.64
C PHE A 44 -5.05 -10.05 -16.88
N THR A 45 -6.16 -10.21 -17.62
CA THR A 45 -7.15 -9.13 -17.83
C THR A 45 -8.01 -8.83 -16.62
N ASN A 46 -7.99 -9.69 -15.59
CA ASN A 46 -8.70 -9.44 -14.34
C ASN A 46 -8.04 -8.29 -13.55
N ALA A 47 -8.63 -7.10 -13.64
CA ALA A 47 -8.16 -5.90 -12.94
C ALA A 47 -8.08 -6.06 -11.40
N ALA A 48 -8.82 -7.01 -10.80
CA ALA A 48 -8.75 -7.27 -9.37
C ALA A 48 -7.39 -7.87 -8.93
N ILE A 49 -6.61 -8.45 -9.86
CA ILE A 49 -5.25 -8.94 -9.58
C ILE A 49 -4.33 -7.80 -9.12
N GLU A 50 -4.56 -6.54 -9.55
CA GLU A 50 -3.81 -5.38 -9.04
C GLU A 50 -3.90 -5.21 -7.51
N THR A 51 -4.93 -5.76 -6.86
CA THR A 51 -5.05 -5.72 -5.39
C THR A 51 -4.05 -6.64 -4.68
N LEU A 52 -3.38 -7.54 -5.39
CA LEU A 52 -2.26 -8.34 -4.85
C LEU A 52 -1.01 -7.49 -4.60
N ALA A 53 -0.88 -6.33 -5.26
CA ALA A 53 0.22 -5.39 -5.04
C ALA A 53 0.11 -4.64 -3.70
N LEU A 54 -1.05 -4.70 -3.03
CA LEU A 54 -1.27 -4.00 -1.77
C LEU A 54 -0.70 -4.81 -0.60
N ASP A 55 -0.06 -4.10 0.33
CA ASP A 55 0.31 -4.67 1.62
C ASP A 55 -0.92 -5.29 2.32
N LYS A 56 -0.75 -6.46 2.94
CA LYS A 56 -1.86 -7.18 3.58
C LYS A 56 -2.49 -6.37 4.71
N LYS A 57 -1.66 -5.65 5.46
CA LYS A 57 -2.10 -4.79 6.56
C LYS A 57 -2.82 -3.57 5.99
N LEU A 58 -2.18 -2.84 5.08
CA LEU A 58 -2.75 -1.68 4.41
C LEU A 58 -4.08 -1.98 3.70
N ARG A 59 -4.17 -3.11 3.00
CA ARG A 59 -5.40 -3.59 2.33
C ARG A 59 -6.54 -3.74 3.32
N LYS A 60 -6.31 -4.39 4.47
CA LYS A 60 -7.33 -4.53 5.53
C LYS A 60 -7.70 -3.18 6.15
N THR A 61 -6.72 -2.34 6.44
CA THR A 61 -6.96 -0.99 6.95
C THR A 61 -7.82 -0.20 5.97
N TRP A 62 -7.56 -0.36 4.68
CA TRP A 62 -8.31 0.30 3.62
C TRP A 62 -9.67 -0.32 3.35
N GLU A 63 -9.86 -1.62 3.54
CA GLU A 63 -11.19 -2.25 3.55
C GLU A 63 -12.05 -1.70 4.71
N LEU A 64 -11.44 -1.46 5.88
CA LEU A 64 -12.10 -0.87 7.06
C LEU A 64 -12.42 0.62 6.90
N VAL A 65 -11.47 1.42 6.40
CA VAL A 65 -11.63 2.87 6.24
C VAL A 65 -12.39 3.23 4.95
N GLY A 66 -12.12 2.51 3.87
CA GLY A 66 -12.63 2.77 2.52
C GLY A 66 -14.01 2.18 2.22
N GLY A 67 -14.49 1.20 3.01
CA GLY A 67 -15.65 0.39 2.65
C GLY A 67 -15.21 -0.76 1.74
N GLY A 68 -15.61 -1.98 2.09
CA GLY A 68 -14.96 -3.22 1.66
C GLY A 68 -14.66 -3.35 0.16
N LEU A 69 -13.40 -3.65 -0.16
CA LEU A 69 -13.02 -4.25 -1.43
C LEU A 69 -13.48 -5.72 -1.38
N SER A 70 -14.49 -6.07 -2.17
CA SER A 70 -15.13 -7.40 -2.18
C SER A 70 -14.27 -8.49 -2.84
N HIS A 71 -12.98 -8.59 -2.50
CA HIS A 71 -12.10 -9.60 -3.09
C HIS A 71 -11.32 -10.34 -2.02
N GLN A 72 -11.45 -11.66 -1.99
CA GLN A 72 -10.67 -12.52 -1.12
C GLN A 72 -9.22 -12.65 -1.64
N PRO A 73 -8.19 -12.31 -0.85
CA PRO A 73 -6.79 -12.38 -1.30
C PRO A 73 -6.37 -13.77 -1.77
N ALA A 74 -6.80 -14.84 -1.08
CA ALA A 74 -6.49 -16.21 -1.44
C ALA A 74 -7.05 -16.57 -2.83
N ALA A 75 -8.27 -16.13 -3.14
CA ALA A 75 -8.89 -16.35 -4.44
C ALA A 75 -8.12 -15.62 -5.55
N LEU A 76 -7.63 -14.41 -5.29
CA LEU A 76 -6.85 -13.63 -6.26
C LEU A 76 -5.45 -14.21 -6.49
N ILE A 77 -4.77 -14.69 -5.45
CA ILE A 77 -3.49 -15.41 -5.59
C ILE A 77 -3.72 -16.65 -6.46
N LYS A 78 -4.79 -17.40 -6.18
CA LYS A 78 -5.17 -18.58 -6.96
C LYS A 78 -5.43 -18.22 -8.42
N ALA A 79 -6.17 -17.14 -8.66
CA ALA A 79 -6.46 -16.63 -10.01
C ALA A 79 -5.19 -16.23 -10.76
N TYR A 80 -4.26 -15.53 -10.10
CA TYR A 80 -2.94 -15.19 -10.67
C TYR A 80 -2.15 -16.46 -11.04
N LEU A 81 -2.04 -17.42 -10.12
CA LEU A 81 -1.29 -18.66 -10.34
C LEU A 81 -1.90 -19.51 -11.45
N TYR A 82 -3.23 -19.65 -11.49
CA TYR A 82 -3.90 -20.36 -12.59
C TYR A 82 -3.70 -19.67 -13.94
N THR A 83 -3.74 -18.34 -13.96
CA THR A 83 -3.47 -17.55 -15.16
C THR A 83 -2.03 -17.76 -15.65
N LYS A 84 -1.06 -17.71 -14.74
CA LYS A 84 0.35 -17.99 -15.05
C LYS A 84 0.53 -19.41 -15.58
N LEU A 85 -0.12 -20.41 -14.95
CA LEU A 85 -0.05 -21.81 -15.37
C LEU A 85 -0.69 -22.05 -16.74
N ARG A 86 -1.75 -21.31 -17.08
CA ARG A 86 -2.42 -21.42 -18.39
C ARG A 86 -1.51 -21.01 -19.55
N CYS A 87 -0.62 -20.04 -19.35
CA CYS A 87 0.27 -19.52 -20.40
C CYS A 87 1.20 -20.59 -21.01
N PRO A 88 2.00 -21.38 -20.25
CA PRO A 88 2.84 -22.43 -20.82
C PRO A 88 2.05 -23.59 -21.45
N HIS A 89 0.85 -23.91 -20.95
CA HIS A 89 -0.02 -24.91 -21.59
C HIS A 89 -0.50 -24.44 -22.96
N ALA A 90 -0.98 -23.19 -23.04
CA ALA A 90 -1.39 -22.53 -24.27
C ALA A 90 -0.26 -22.48 -25.31
N ILE A 91 0.96 -22.13 -24.88
CA ILE A 91 2.15 -22.08 -25.72
C ILE A 91 2.52 -23.47 -26.24
N THR A 92 2.60 -24.48 -25.36
CA THR A 92 2.95 -25.85 -25.75
C THR A 92 1.94 -26.43 -26.74
N GLY A 93 0.64 -26.25 -26.49
CA GLY A 93 -0.44 -26.70 -27.39
C GLY A 93 -0.51 -25.94 -28.73
N SER A 94 0.31 -24.91 -28.90
CA SER A 94 0.34 -24.05 -30.09
C SER A 94 1.57 -24.29 -30.97
N LYS A 95 2.53 -25.13 -30.55
CA LYS A 95 3.79 -25.34 -31.28
C LYS A 95 3.62 -25.85 -32.71
N GLN A 96 2.57 -26.62 -32.99
CA GLN A 96 2.27 -27.19 -34.30
C GLN A 96 1.29 -26.33 -35.12
N LYS A 97 1.03 -25.10 -34.70
CA LYS A 97 0.11 -24.17 -35.36
C LYS A 97 0.90 -23.06 -36.08
N SER A 98 0.26 -22.44 -37.07
CA SER A 98 0.79 -21.23 -37.72
C SER A 98 -0.05 -20.03 -37.30
N PHE A 99 0.62 -18.93 -36.96
CA PHE A 99 0.00 -17.69 -36.50
C PHE A 99 0.34 -16.55 -37.46
N GLY A 100 -0.38 -16.51 -38.59
CA GLY A 100 -0.25 -15.46 -39.59
C GLY A 100 -1.10 -14.22 -39.30
N ILE A 101 -1.12 -13.31 -40.27
CA ILE A 101 -2.13 -12.27 -40.32
C ILE A 101 -3.44 -12.89 -40.80
N ARG A 102 -4.50 -12.68 -40.03
CA ARG A 102 -5.86 -13.01 -40.43
C ARG A 102 -6.45 -11.81 -41.18
N GLU A 103 -6.98 -12.10 -42.36
CA GLU A 103 -7.65 -11.12 -43.22
C GLU A 103 -9.15 -11.37 -43.19
N GLU A 104 -9.93 -10.35 -42.87
CA GLU A 104 -11.38 -10.38 -42.87
C GLU A 104 -11.91 -9.30 -43.80
N HIS A 105 -12.61 -9.71 -44.86
CA HIS A 105 -13.22 -8.81 -45.82
C HIS A 105 -14.72 -8.78 -45.65
N ARG A 106 -15.29 -7.59 -45.48
CA ARG A 106 -16.73 -7.39 -45.52
C ARG A 106 -17.12 -7.03 -46.94
N VAL A 107 -17.83 -7.93 -47.60
CA VAL A 107 -18.29 -7.80 -48.99
C VAL A 107 -19.81 -7.87 -49.09
N SER A 108 -20.38 -7.36 -50.18
CA SER A 108 -21.78 -7.56 -50.52
C SER A 108 -22.04 -9.02 -50.91
N LYS A 109 -23.31 -9.42 -50.86
CA LYS A 109 -23.73 -10.78 -51.22
C LYS A 109 -23.39 -11.08 -52.69
N GLU A 110 -23.60 -10.11 -53.57
CA GLU A 110 -23.36 -10.21 -55.01
C GLU A 110 -21.87 -10.41 -55.30
N LEU A 111 -21.00 -9.60 -54.66
CA LEU A 111 -19.56 -9.75 -54.80
C LEU A 111 -19.07 -11.10 -54.25
N PHE A 112 -19.63 -11.56 -53.12
CA PHE A 112 -19.29 -12.86 -52.56
C PHE A 112 -19.57 -14.01 -53.53
N TYR A 113 -20.76 -14.06 -54.14
CA TYR A 113 -21.08 -15.10 -55.12
C TYR A 113 -20.27 -14.97 -56.41
N ALA A 114 -19.94 -13.76 -56.83
CA ALA A 114 -19.06 -13.55 -57.98
C ALA A 114 -17.66 -14.12 -57.72
N ILE A 115 -17.10 -13.89 -56.53
CA ILE A 115 -15.81 -14.46 -56.11
C ILE A 115 -15.89 -15.99 -56.03
N ASP A 116 -16.90 -16.55 -55.37
CA ASP A 116 -17.07 -18.01 -55.26
C ASP A 116 -17.20 -18.67 -56.65
N THR A 117 -18.00 -18.08 -57.54
CA THR A 117 -18.14 -18.53 -58.93
C THR A 117 -16.79 -18.54 -59.65
N GLN A 118 -15.99 -17.47 -59.50
CA GLN A 118 -14.67 -17.38 -60.11
C GLN A 118 -13.69 -18.42 -59.54
N ILE A 119 -13.68 -18.61 -58.22
CA ILE A 119 -12.85 -19.62 -57.56
C ILE A 119 -13.18 -21.02 -58.09
N ARG A 120 -14.47 -21.36 -58.17
CA ARG A 120 -14.94 -22.65 -58.71
C ARG A 120 -14.58 -22.83 -60.18
N SER A 121 -14.80 -21.81 -61.00
CA SER A 121 -14.49 -21.86 -62.44
C SER A 121 -13.00 -22.08 -62.74
N ARG A 122 -12.12 -21.68 -61.83
CA ARG A 122 -10.67 -21.83 -61.93
C ARG A 122 -10.15 -23.07 -61.20
N GLU A 123 -11.06 -23.88 -60.65
CA GLU A 123 -10.74 -25.07 -59.86
C GLU A 123 -9.78 -24.75 -58.71
N LEU A 124 -9.98 -23.60 -58.06
CA LEU A 124 -9.14 -23.13 -56.95
C LEU A 124 -9.75 -23.46 -55.59
N GLN A 125 -11.00 -23.95 -55.54
CA GLN A 125 -11.73 -24.19 -54.30
C GLN A 125 -11.03 -25.17 -53.35
N ASP A 126 -10.30 -26.15 -53.90
CA ASP A 126 -9.58 -27.18 -53.15
C ASP A 126 -8.06 -27.00 -53.20
N LYS A 127 -7.56 -25.98 -53.93
CA LYS A 127 -6.12 -25.75 -54.05
C LYS A 127 -5.60 -25.05 -52.80
N ARG A 128 -4.61 -25.68 -52.17
CA ARG A 128 -3.88 -25.08 -51.06
C ARG A 128 -3.09 -23.86 -51.55
N LEU A 129 -3.29 -22.72 -50.92
CA LEU A 129 -2.55 -21.50 -51.19
C LEU A 129 -1.09 -21.69 -50.73
N VAL A 130 -0.15 -21.68 -51.68
CA VAL A 130 1.30 -21.77 -51.40
C VAL A 130 1.85 -20.36 -51.38
N VAL A 131 2.26 -19.90 -50.20
CA VAL A 131 2.90 -18.58 -50.03
C VAL A 131 4.40 -18.77 -50.24
N PRO A 132 5.03 -18.04 -51.19
CA PRO A 132 6.48 -18.07 -51.37
C PRO A 132 7.22 -17.67 -50.08
N THR A 133 8.25 -18.44 -49.71
CA THR A 133 9.10 -18.21 -48.54
C THR A 133 10.48 -17.66 -48.92
N ASP A 134 10.58 -16.97 -50.05
CA ASP A 134 11.83 -16.41 -50.56
C ASP A 134 12.26 -15.15 -49.79
N ASP A 135 13.56 -14.85 -49.82
CA ASP A 135 14.17 -13.68 -49.17
C ASP A 135 13.66 -12.33 -49.71
N GLY A 136 12.89 -12.35 -50.80
CA GLY A 136 12.18 -11.20 -51.37
C GLY A 136 10.77 -10.97 -50.80
N SER A 137 10.32 -11.80 -49.86
CA SER A 137 8.98 -11.66 -49.28
C SER A 137 8.81 -10.30 -48.58
N PRO A 138 7.72 -9.56 -48.85
CA PRO A 138 7.47 -8.27 -48.21
C PRO A 138 7.05 -8.40 -46.73
N TYR A 139 7.07 -9.62 -46.18
CA TYR A 139 6.65 -9.94 -44.82
C TYR A 139 7.78 -10.61 -44.03
N TYR A 140 7.93 -10.22 -42.77
CA TYR A 140 8.78 -10.97 -41.84
C TYR A 140 8.13 -12.31 -41.50
N SER A 141 8.80 -13.41 -41.84
CA SER A 141 8.40 -14.76 -41.44
C SER A 141 9.31 -15.24 -40.31
N PHE A 142 8.71 -15.55 -39.17
CA PHE A 142 9.40 -16.17 -38.04
C PHE A 142 8.86 -17.58 -37.84
N THR A 143 9.70 -18.51 -37.38
CA THR A 143 9.20 -19.83 -36.99
C THR A 143 8.24 -19.70 -35.81
N THR A 144 7.23 -20.56 -35.76
CA THR A 144 6.30 -20.63 -34.62
C THR A 144 7.06 -20.80 -33.30
N ASP A 145 8.12 -21.61 -33.27
CA ASP A 145 8.93 -21.82 -32.08
C ASP A 145 9.65 -20.54 -31.61
N THR A 146 10.22 -19.78 -32.54
CA THR A 146 10.84 -18.47 -32.23
C THR A 146 9.83 -17.51 -31.63
N LEU A 147 8.65 -17.36 -32.25
CA LEU A 147 7.60 -16.46 -31.77
C LEU A 147 7.10 -16.88 -30.37
N LEU A 148 6.78 -18.16 -30.20
CA LEU A 148 6.25 -18.69 -28.93
C LEU A 148 7.29 -18.61 -27.80
N THR A 149 8.57 -18.84 -28.10
CA THR A 149 9.66 -18.66 -27.15
C THR A 149 9.80 -17.20 -26.73
N TRP A 150 9.74 -16.27 -27.69
CA TRP A 150 9.76 -14.84 -27.39
C TRP A 150 8.59 -14.43 -26.48
N VAL A 151 7.36 -14.87 -26.80
CA VAL A 151 6.18 -14.58 -25.98
C VAL A 151 6.33 -15.15 -24.56
N ARG A 152 6.83 -16.38 -24.44
CA ARG A 152 7.10 -17.01 -23.14
C ARG A 152 8.04 -16.15 -22.29
N CYS A 153 9.16 -15.70 -22.88
CA CYS A 153 10.12 -14.84 -22.21
C CYS A 153 9.51 -13.48 -21.83
N ASN A 154 8.70 -12.90 -22.71
CA ASN A 154 8.06 -11.61 -22.48
C ASN A 154 7.01 -11.64 -21.35
N ILE A 155 6.27 -12.74 -21.20
CA ILE A 155 5.38 -12.96 -20.05
C ILE A 155 6.20 -13.19 -18.77
N ASN A 156 7.19 -14.09 -18.84
CA ASN A 156 7.95 -14.51 -17.66
C ASN A 156 8.71 -13.36 -17.01
N LYS A 157 9.32 -12.45 -17.78
CA LYS A 157 10.08 -11.33 -17.19
C LYS A 157 9.22 -10.48 -16.23
N PHE A 158 7.95 -10.26 -16.56
CA PHE A 158 7.05 -9.47 -15.72
C PHE A 158 6.46 -10.30 -14.58
N CYS A 159 6.17 -11.59 -14.79
CA CYS A 159 5.79 -12.50 -13.71
C CYS A 159 6.89 -12.60 -12.65
N VAL A 160 8.14 -12.79 -13.08
CA VAL A 160 9.31 -12.86 -12.18
C VAL A 160 9.50 -11.55 -11.44
N GLY A 161 9.41 -10.40 -12.14
CA GLY A 161 9.51 -9.09 -11.49
C GLY A 161 8.43 -8.88 -10.40
N PHE A 162 7.17 -9.21 -10.70
CA PHE A 162 6.10 -9.15 -9.71
C PHE A 162 6.37 -10.09 -8.52
N GLU A 163 6.68 -11.36 -8.80
CA GLU A 163 6.90 -12.38 -7.78
C GLU A 163 8.11 -12.08 -6.89
N MET A 164 9.18 -11.53 -7.46
CA MET A 164 10.36 -11.11 -6.72
C MET A 164 9.98 -10.04 -5.70
N VAL A 165 9.36 -8.93 -6.13
CA VAL A 165 8.92 -7.85 -5.23
C VAL A 165 7.90 -8.36 -4.21
N TYR A 166 7.01 -9.27 -4.63
CA TYR A 166 6.03 -9.90 -3.76
C TYR A 166 6.65 -10.85 -2.72
N SER A 167 7.80 -11.46 -3.02
CA SER A 167 8.53 -12.36 -2.11
C SER A 167 9.45 -11.65 -1.11
N PHE A 168 9.96 -10.46 -1.46
CA PHE A 168 10.76 -9.60 -0.56
C PHE A 168 9.93 -8.96 0.57
N GLN A 169 8.62 -9.25 0.64
CA GLN A 169 7.72 -8.70 1.65
C GLN A 169 8.08 -9.21 3.06
N ASP A 170 8.68 -8.36 3.89
CA ASP A 170 8.46 -8.49 5.34
C ASP A 170 6.96 -8.27 5.58
N PRO A 171 6.23 -9.23 6.20
CA PRO A 171 4.80 -9.07 6.53
C PRO A 171 4.47 -7.82 7.36
N HIS A 172 5.47 -7.12 7.89
CA HIS A 172 5.32 -5.91 8.68
C HIS A 172 5.65 -4.61 7.92
N PHE A 173 6.36 -4.63 6.78
CA PHE A 173 6.94 -3.41 6.17
C PHE A 173 6.86 -3.32 4.65
N VAL A 174 5.76 -3.77 4.02
CA VAL A 174 5.57 -3.54 2.59
C VAL A 174 5.35 -2.05 2.32
N THR A 175 6.37 -1.39 1.76
CA THR A 175 6.31 0.04 1.46
C THR A 175 5.41 0.33 0.26
N TRP A 176 4.87 1.55 0.22
CA TRP A 176 4.10 2.04 -0.92
C TRP A 176 4.88 2.00 -2.25
N GLU A 177 6.20 2.19 -2.21
CA GLU A 177 7.02 2.13 -3.43
C GLU A 177 7.11 0.71 -4.00
N HIS A 178 7.20 -0.31 -3.14
CA HIS A 178 7.09 -1.71 -3.60
C HIS A 178 5.71 -2.01 -4.18
N THR A 179 4.63 -1.47 -3.60
CA THR A 179 3.28 -1.57 -4.18
C THR A 179 3.23 -1.01 -5.60
N ARG A 180 3.83 0.16 -5.84
CA ARG A 180 3.81 0.76 -7.18
C ARG A 180 4.63 -0.02 -8.20
N ILE A 181 5.74 -0.62 -7.79
CA ILE A 181 6.54 -1.52 -8.63
C ILE A 181 5.77 -2.82 -8.94
N MET A 182 5.08 -3.40 -7.97
CA MET A 182 4.19 -4.54 -8.22
C MET A 182 3.05 -4.19 -9.20
N LEU A 183 2.41 -3.02 -9.02
CA LEU A 183 1.39 -2.51 -9.95
C LEU A 183 1.95 -2.32 -11.36
N MET A 184 3.18 -1.81 -11.47
CA MET A 184 3.89 -1.68 -12.74
C MET A 184 4.03 -3.03 -13.45
N PHE A 185 4.52 -4.06 -12.78
CA PHE A 185 4.64 -5.40 -13.37
C PHE A 185 3.29 -5.99 -13.78
N LEU A 186 2.27 -5.87 -12.91
CA LEU A 186 0.93 -6.38 -13.20
C LEU A 186 0.28 -5.68 -14.40
N ARG A 187 0.50 -4.37 -14.58
CA ARG A 187 0.03 -3.64 -15.77
C ARG A 187 0.79 -4.04 -17.02
N CYS A 188 2.11 -4.18 -16.94
CA CYS A 188 2.90 -4.65 -18.06
C CYS A 188 2.48 -6.06 -18.51
N LEU A 189 2.11 -6.94 -17.57
CA LEU A 189 1.60 -8.28 -17.88
C LEU A 189 0.35 -8.27 -18.78
N GLN A 190 -0.55 -7.31 -18.60
CA GLN A 190 -1.76 -7.18 -19.44
C GLN A 190 -1.42 -6.97 -20.93
N PHE A 191 -0.25 -6.40 -21.23
CA PHE A 191 0.22 -6.09 -22.59
C PHE A 191 1.41 -6.94 -23.02
N SER A 192 1.70 -8.04 -22.31
CA SER A 192 2.90 -8.86 -22.54
C SER A 192 2.82 -9.80 -23.74
N TYR A 193 1.63 -10.03 -24.30
CA TYR A 193 1.44 -10.94 -25.43
C TYR A 193 0.35 -10.49 -26.41
N THR A 194 -0.38 -9.40 -26.11
CA THR A 194 -1.39 -8.83 -27.01
C THR A 194 -0.94 -7.49 -27.54
N GLY A 195 -1.26 -7.19 -28.80
CA GLY A 195 -1.16 -5.85 -29.39
C GLY A 195 -2.26 -4.90 -28.91
N GLY A 196 -2.71 -5.04 -27.65
CA GLY A 196 -3.61 -4.06 -27.04
C GLY A 196 -3.03 -2.65 -27.16
N LEU A 197 -3.88 -1.63 -27.16
CA LEU A 197 -3.47 -0.23 -27.29
C LEU A 197 -2.71 0.25 -26.03
N ILE A 198 -1.48 -0.22 -25.83
CA ILE A 198 -0.60 0.16 -24.73
C ILE A 198 -0.38 1.67 -24.68
N GLN A 199 -0.52 2.33 -25.84
CA GLN A 199 -0.56 3.78 -26.02
C GLN A 199 -1.61 4.49 -25.15
N LYS A 200 -2.72 3.81 -24.83
CA LYS A 200 -3.77 4.32 -23.93
C LYS A 200 -3.38 4.23 -22.46
N VAL A 201 -2.38 3.41 -22.12
CA VAL A 201 -1.86 3.30 -20.75
C VAL A 201 -0.70 4.25 -20.58
N ALA A 202 -1.02 5.51 -20.25
CA ALA A 202 -0.04 6.59 -20.14
C ALA A 202 1.14 6.26 -19.20
N GLY A 203 0.91 5.52 -18.12
CA GLY A 203 1.97 5.10 -17.20
C GLY A 203 2.98 4.12 -17.81
N CYS A 204 2.62 3.37 -18.84
CA CYS A 204 3.56 2.53 -19.58
C CYS A 204 4.12 3.25 -20.81
N TRP A 205 3.24 3.92 -21.57
CA TRP A 205 3.60 4.49 -22.87
C TRP A 205 4.47 5.74 -22.80
N ARG A 206 4.08 6.71 -21.97
CA ARG A 206 4.73 8.03 -21.94
C ARG A 206 5.94 8.00 -21.01
N ASP A 207 6.91 8.85 -21.31
CA ASP A 207 8.05 9.12 -20.43
C ASP A 207 7.67 10.18 -19.39
N VAL A 208 7.47 11.42 -19.85
CA VAL A 208 7.02 12.55 -19.02
C VAL A 208 5.76 13.17 -19.61
N ARG A 209 4.82 13.58 -18.75
CA ARG A 209 3.64 14.37 -19.12
C ARG A 209 3.46 15.50 -18.12
N HIS A 210 3.26 16.70 -18.63
CA HIS A 210 2.81 17.85 -17.86
C HIS A 210 1.31 18.05 -18.09
N GLN A 211 0.57 18.32 -17.02
CA GLN A 211 -0.86 18.61 -17.06
C GLN A 211 -1.13 19.92 -16.32
N PRO A 212 -1.97 20.82 -16.85
CA PRO A 212 -2.36 22.03 -16.13
C PRO A 212 -2.95 21.71 -14.76
N ASP A 213 -2.46 22.38 -13.72
CA ASP A 213 -2.93 22.24 -12.34
C ASP A 213 -2.74 23.58 -11.60
N ALA A 214 -3.86 24.27 -11.34
CA ALA A 214 -3.89 25.58 -10.68
C ALA A 214 -3.40 25.54 -9.22
N SER A 215 -3.27 24.36 -8.62
CA SER A 215 -2.74 24.20 -7.26
C SER A 215 -1.21 24.18 -7.19
N GLN A 216 -0.52 24.11 -8.34
CA GLN A 216 0.94 24.05 -8.39
C GLN A 216 1.55 25.44 -8.64
N PRO A 217 2.71 25.78 -8.04
CA PRO A 217 3.35 27.09 -8.21
C PRO A 217 3.67 27.44 -9.67
N ASN A 218 3.95 26.43 -10.50
CA ASN A 218 4.23 26.54 -11.93
C ASN A 218 3.00 26.29 -12.81
N GLY A 219 1.80 26.13 -12.22
CA GLY A 219 0.58 25.78 -12.93
C GLY A 219 0.59 24.40 -13.61
N LEU A 220 1.59 23.55 -13.34
CA LEU A 220 1.81 22.29 -14.06
C LEU A 220 2.11 21.13 -13.11
N ARG A 221 1.29 20.10 -13.19
CA ARG A 221 1.52 18.81 -12.56
C ARG A 221 2.34 17.89 -13.45
N ARG A 222 3.46 17.41 -12.93
CA ARG A 222 4.33 16.41 -13.58
C ARG A 222 3.85 14.99 -13.31
N HIS A 223 3.85 14.18 -14.37
CA HIS A 223 3.55 12.74 -14.34
C HIS A 223 4.62 11.97 -15.12
N GLU A 224 5.09 10.87 -14.56
CA GLU A 224 6.13 10.01 -15.13
C GLU A 224 5.58 8.61 -15.47
N GLY A 225 5.97 8.07 -16.61
CA GLY A 225 5.71 6.69 -17.01
C GLY A 225 6.99 5.94 -17.38
N LEU A 226 6.86 4.76 -17.97
CA LEU A 226 8.00 3.88 -18.30
C LEU A 226 8.74 4.27 -19.59
N GLY A 227 8.15 5.14 -20.41
CA GLY A 227 8.78 5.61 -21.66
C GLY A 227 8.79 4.58 -22.79
N PHE A 228 7.86 3.63 -22.83
CA PHE A 228 7.83 2.61 -23.89
C PHE A 228 7.74 3.18 -25.30
N LYS A 229 7.12 4.35 -25.49
CA LYS A 229 7.14 5.06 -26.78
C LYS A 229 8.59 5.27 -27.27
N LEU A 230 9.42 5.86 -26.41
CA LEU A 230 10.79 6.21 -26.74
C LEU A 230 11.65 4.97 -27.00
N THR A 231 11.52 3.94 -26.16
CA THR A 231 12.32 2.72 -26.33
C THR A 231 11.87 1.92 -27.55
N MET A 232 10.58 1.89 -27.86
CA MET A 232 10.07 1.24 -29.07
C MET A 232 10.54 1.97 -30.33
N GLU A 233 10.48 3.31 -30.35
CA GLU A 233 10.99 4.11 -31.48
C GLU A 233 12.50 3.91 -31.67
N ARG A 234 13.26 3.80 -30.58
CA ARG A 234 14.72 3.67 -30.64
C ARG A 234 15.23 2.27 -30.92
N TYR A 235 14.57 1.24 -30.39
CA TYR A 235 15.07 -0.14 -30.38
C TYR A 235 14.12 -1.16 -31.01
N GLY A 236 12.94 -0.74 -31.49
CA GLY A 236 11.90 -1.65 -31.98
C GLY A 236 11.24 -2.49 -30.87
N TYR A 237 11.53 -2.21 -29.59
CA TYR A 237 11.05 -2.98 -28.46
C TYR A 237 10.80 -2.12 -27.21
N ALA A 238 9.75 -2.47 -26.46
CA ALA A 238 9.40 -1.78 -25.22
C ALA A 238 10.30 -2.25 -24.06
N TRP A 239 11.11 -1.34 -23.53
CA TRP A 239 11.96 -1.57 -22.36
C TRP A 239 11.81 -0.44 -21.34
N PHE A 240 12.20 -0.70 -20.09
CA PHE A 240 12.14 0.30 -19.04
C PHE A 240 13.26 1.32 -19.21
N LEU A 241 12.94 2.61 -19.11
CA LEU A 241 13.94 3.64 -18.83
C LEU A 241 14.57 3.44 -17.45
N ASP A 242 15.72 4.07 -17.20
CA ASP A 242 16.47 3.96 -15.93
C ASP A 242 15.80 4.73 -14.77
N LYS A 243 14.61 4.25 -14.37
CA LYS A 243 13.78 4.82 -13.32
C LYS A 243 13.58 3.87 -12.13
N ILE A 244 14.09 2.65 -12.23
CA ILE A 244 13.91 1.59 -11.25
C ILE A 244 15.25 1.35 -10.55
N ASP A 245 15.22 1.35 -9.22
CA ASP A 245 16.29 0.82 -8.41
C ASP A 245 16.07 -0.69 -8.26
N TRP A 246 16.93 -1.48 -8.90
CA TRP A 246 16.82 -2.93 -8.90
C TRP A 246 17.33 -3.56 -7.60
N ASN A 247 18.13 -2.82 -6.80
CA ASN A 247 18.62 -3.31 -5.51
C ASN A 247 17.54 -3.20 -4.45
N THR A 248 16.81 -2.09 -4.44
CA THR A 248 15.73 -1.84 -3.48
C THR A 248 14.35 -2.20 -4.02
N LEU A 249 14.23 -2.52 -5.32
CA LEU A 249 12.97 -2.79 -6.01
C LEU A 249 11.95 -1.66 -5.83
N THR A 250 12.42 -0.40 -5.95
CA THR A 250 11.61 0.82 -5.84
C THR A 250 11.86 1.75 -7.04
N PHE A 251 11.06 2.81 -7.19
CA PHE A 251 11.38 3.86 -8.16
C PHE A 251 12.50 4.76 -7.61
N ARG A 252 13.46 5.12 -8.47
CA ARG A 252 14.55 6.04 -8.12
C ARG A 252 14.05 7.46 -7.98
N GLN A 253 14.69 8.23 -7.11
CA GLN A 253 14.60 9.69 -7.16
C GLN A 253 15.37 10.21 -8.39
N PRO A 254 14.92 11.30 -9.04
CA PRO A 254 13.78 12.16 -8.68
C PRO A 254 12.43 11.71 -9.28
N TYR A 255 12.34 10.53 -9.92
CA TYR A 255 11.15 10.10 -10.66
C TYR A 255 10.03 9.60 -9.75
N ALA A 256 10.38 8.97 -8.63
CA ALA A 256 9.44 8.29 -7.75
C ALA A 256 8.20 9.13 -7.40
N PRO A 257 8.27 10.42 -7.00
CA PRO A 257 7.08 11.20 -6.65
C PRO A 257 6.05 11.31 -7.78
N TYR A 258 6.46 11.19 -9.04
CA TYR A 258 5.65 11.47 -10.22
C TYR A 258 5.17 10.23 -10.98
N MET A 259 5.67 9.03 -10.67
CA MET A 259 5.30 7.80 -11.40
C MET A 259 3.78 7.51 -11.37
N MET A 260 3.21 7.16 -12.52
CA MET A 260 1.77 6.98 -12.74
C MET A 260 1.20 5.62 -12.29
N PHE A 261 1.99 4.77 -11.65
CA PHE A 261 1.57 3.46 -11.14
C PHE A 261 0.81 3.54 -9.82
N ASN A 262 -0.34 4.22 -9.86
CA ASN A 262 -1.29 4.33 -8.76
C ASN A 262 -2.57 3.56 -9.12
N ASN A 263 -3.18 2.84 -8.19
CA ASN A 263 -4.30 1.92 -8.47
C ASN A 263 -5.61 2.67 -8.89
N PRO A 264 -6.18 2.45 -10.10
CA PRO A 264 -7.31 3.24 -10.64
C PRO A 264 -8.67 2.67 -10.23
N SER A 265 -8.81 1.35 -10.07
CA SER A 265 -10.01 0.70 -9.52
C SER A 265 -10.26 1.13 -8.08
N MET A 266 -9.20 1.52 -7.37
CA MET A 266 -9.30 2.13 -6.06
C MET A 266 -9.58 3.63 -6.13
N GLN A 267 -9.04 4.39 -7.08
CA GLN A 267 -9.32 5.84 -7.18
C GLN A 267 -10.82 6.20 -7.14
N ASN A 268 -11.70 5.42 -7.77
CA ASN A 268 -13.13 5.75 -7.81
C ASN A 268 -13.85 5.54 -6.46
N VAL A 269 -13.56 4.45 -5.72
CA VAL A 269 -14.05 4.23 -4.34
C VAL A 269 -13.36 5.20 -3.37
N TYR A 270 -12.13 5.62 -3.69
CA TYR A 270 -11.27 6.39 -2.80
C TYR A 270 -11.45 7.90 -2.94
N ARG A 271 -11.97 8.43 -4.06
CA ARG A 271 -12.22 9.89 -4.20
C ARG A 271 -13.05 10.45 -3.04
N ALA A 272 -14.02 9.70 -2.54
CA ALA A 272 -14.87 10.09 -1.41
C ALA A 272 -14.18 10.02 -0.03
N ARG A 273 -13.06 9.28 0.11
CA ARG A 273 -12.36 9.05 1.40
C ARG A 273 -10.84 9.23 1.29
N TYR A 274 -10.39 9.94 0.26
CA TYR A 274 -8.98 10.02 -0.14
C TYR A 274 -8.11 10.58 0.98
N HIS A 275 -8.59 11.62 1.65
CA HIS A 275 -7.90 12.24 2.78
C HIS A 275 -7.61 11.23 3.89
N GLN A 276 -8.61 10.45 4.29
CA GLN A 276 -8.50 9.48 5.40
C GLN A 276 -7.52 8.34 5.06
N VAL A 277 -7.58 7.83 3.82
CA VAL A 277 -6.65 6.81 3.34
C VAL A 277 -5.22 7.37 3.26
N ARG A 278 -5.08 8.62 2.79
CA ARG A 278 -3.80 9.31 2.68
C ARG A 278 -3.16 9.49 4.06
N ASP A 279 -3.92 9.91 5.06
CA ASP A 279 -3.38 10.16 6.40
C ASP A 279 -2.90 8.88 7.08
N VAL A 280 -3.72 7.82 7.01
CA VAL A 280 -3.30 6.49 7.47
C VAL A 280 -2.03 6.05 6.74
N ARG A 281 -1.99 6.19 5.42
CA ARG A 281 -0.80 5.86 4.62
C ARG A 281 0.44 6.66 5.05
N ILE A 282 0.30 7.95 5.35
CA ILE A 282 1.41 8.79 5.82
C ILE A 282 1.95 8.24 7.15
N ASP A 283 1.07 7.87 8.09
CA ASP A 283 1.49 7.31 9.38
C ASP A 283 2.25 5.97 9.21
N PHE A 284 1.82 5.10 8.28
CA PHE A 284 2.55 3.86 7.96
C PHE A 284 3.92 4.12 7.30
N ILE A 285 4.02 5.13 6.43
CA ILE A 285 5.30 5.54 5.83
C ILE A 285 6.25 6.04 6.91
N ARG A 286 5.74 6.84 7.87
CA ARG A 286 6.50 7.36 9.01
C ARG A 286 7.07 6.23 9.88
N VAL A 287 6.28 5.20 10.20
CA VAL A 287 6.77 4.02 10.95
C VAL A 287 7.87 3.30 10.18
N ASN A 288 7.71 3.11 8.87
CA ASN A 288 8.74 2.45 8.05
C ASN A 288 10.04 3.25 8.00
N LYS A 289 9.98 4.57 7.84
CA LYS A 289 11.17 5.43 7.85
C LYS A 289 11.88 5.39 9.20
N ALA A 290 11.12 5.51 10.29
CA ALA A 290 11.66 5.36 11.63
C ALA A 290 12.35 3.99 11.80
N TYR A 291 11.76 2.90 11.29
CA TYR A 291 12.42 1.60 11.31
C TYR A 291 13.75 1.58 10.54
N GLN A 292 13.82 2.15 9.34
CA GLN A 292 15.08 2.25 8.60
C GLN A 292 16.14 3.02 9.39
N TRP A 293 15.78 4.15 10.00
CA TRP A 293 16.68 4.92 10.85
C TRP A 293 17.10 4.16 12.11
N MET A 294 16.22 3.34 12.69
CA MET A 294 16.60 2.49 13.83
C MET A 294 17.66 1.45 13.44
N LEU A 295 17.64 0.96 12.19
CA LEU A 295 18.68 0.07 11.68
C LEU A 295 19.98 0.84 11.40
N GLU A 296 19.89 1.99 10.74
CA GLU A 296 21.02 2.87 10.41
C GLU A 296 21.77 3.34 11.66
N PHE A 297 21.04 3.79 12.69
CA PHE A 297 21.60 4.30 13.94
C PHE A 297 21.57 3.25 15.08
N SER A 298 21.54 1.96 14.74
CA SER A 298 21.41 0.86 15.71
C SER A 298 22.49 0.84 16.78
N ALA A 299 23.69 1.35 16.49
CA ALA A 299 24.80 1.44 17.43
C ALA A 299 24.70 2.61 18.43
N ILE A 300 23.70 3.50 18.30
CA ILE A 300 23.65 4.77 19.04
C ILE A 300 22.38 4.81 19.90
N PRO A 301 22.48 4.51 21.21
CA PRO A 301 21.32 4.40 22.08
C PRO A 301 20.43 5.64 22.10
N LYS A 302 21.01 6.85 22.10
CA LYS A 302 20.25 8.11 22.12
C LYS A 302 19.37 8.30 20.88
N CYS A 303 19.85 7.90 19.69
CA CYS A 303 19.06 7.94 18.47
C CYS A 303 17.87 6.99 18.55
N LEU A 304 18.09 5.79 19.09
CA LEU A 304 17.02 4.82 19.30
C LEU A 304 15.99 5.30 20.34
N ASP A 305 16.43 5.98 21.41
CA ASP A 305 15.50 6.57 22.39
C ASP A 305 14.62 7.66 21.76
N LEU A 306 15.19 8.51 20.89
CA LEU A 306 14.43 9.53 20.16
C LEU A 306 13.40 8.88 19.21
N LEU A 307 13.81 7.85 18.47
CA LEU A 307 12.92 7.12 17.55
C LEU A 307 11.83 6.34 18.29
N GLU A 308 12.12 5.80 19.47
CA GLU A 308 11.14 5.17 20.36
C GLU A 308 10.09 6.18 20.84
N ASN A 309 10.51 7.38 21.23
CA ASN A 309 9.61 8.49 21.58
C ASN A 309 8.74 8.89 20.37
N TYR A 310 9.34 9.05 19.19
CA TYR A 310 8.62 9.36 17.95
C TYR A 310 7.53 8.32 17.63
N LEU A 311 7.88 7.03 17.69
CA LEU A 311 6.92 5.94 17.45
C LEU A 311 5.81 5.89 18.50
N ARG A 312 6.11 6.25 19.76
CA ARG A 312 5.11 6.37 20.83
C ARG A 312 4.11 7.48 20.52
N GLU A 313 4.59 8.69 20.23
CA GLU A 313 3.74 9.84 19.87
C GLU A 313 2.85 9.52 18.66
N LEU A 314 3.43 8.90 17.64
CA LEU A 314 2.71 8.50 16.43
C LEU A 314 1.58 7.50 16.74
N CYS A 315 1.85 6.49 17.59
CA CYS A 315 0.83 5.53 18.02
C CYS A 315 -0.31 6.19 18.81
N LEU A 316 0.01 7.10 19.74
CA LEU A 316 -0.98 7.81 20.54
C LEU A 316 -1.83 8.75 19.67
N CYS A 317 -1.21 9.44 18.71
CA CYS A 317 -1.90 10.27 17.74
C CYS A 317 -2.85 9.45 16.88
N ALA A 318 -2.37 8.34 16.31
CA ALA A 318 -3.21 7.44 15.53
C ALA A 318 -4.40 6.89 16.34
N PHE A 319 -4.20 6.60 17.63
CA PHE A 319 -5.30 6.19 18.52
C PHE A 319 -6.38 7.27 18.62
N ARG A 320 -6.00 8.54 18.84
CA ARG A 320 -6.95 9.66 18.87
C ARG A 320 -7.70 9.80 17.54
N LYS A 321 -6.99 9.77 16.40
CA LYS A 321 -7.61 9.79 15.07
C LYS A 321 -8.68 8.69 14.93
N ASP A 322 -8.37 7.47 15.39
CA ASP A 322 -9.27 6.32 15.31
C ASP A 322 -10.50 6.42 16.23
N VAL A 323 -10.36 7.10 17.39
CA VAL A 323 -11.46 7.43 18.31
C VAL A 323 -12.38 8.45 17.66
N PHE A 324 -11.84 9.60 17.24
CA PHE A 324 -12.63 10.67 16.62
C PHE A 324 -13.27 10.25 15.30
N PHE A 325 -12.59 9.45 14.49
CA PHE A 325 -13.16 8.88 13.28
C PHE A 325 -14.40 8.02 13.55
N HIS A 326 -14.40 7.27 14.66
CA HIS A 326 -15.52 6.40 15.02
C HIS A 326 -16.77 7.19 15.44
N ILE A 327 -16.57 8.37 16.03
CA ILE A 327 -17.64 9.26 16.50
C ILE A 327 -17.89 10.45 15.57
N LYS A 328 -17.32 10.46 14.36
CA LYS A 328 -17.34 11.63 13.45
C LYS A 328 -18.72 12.23 13.19
N SER A 329 -19.77 11.41 13.22
CA SER A 329 -21.16 11.86 13.02
C SER A 329 -21.73 12.65 14.20
N ALA A 330 -21.09 12.56 15.37
CA ALA A 330 -21.45 13.25 16.60
C ALA A 330 -20.58 14.49 16.87
N LEU A 331 -19.59 14.78 16.01
CA LEU A 331 -18.72 15.93 16.16
C LEU A 331 -19.32 17.17 15.48
N LYS A 332 -19.06 18.35 16.05
CA LYS A 332 -19.38 19.61 15.39
C LYS A 332 -18.45 19.83 14.18
N PRO A 333 -18.93 20.42 13.08
CA PRO A 333 -18.13 20.62 11.86
C PRO A 333 -16.80 21.36 12.09
N GLU A 334 -16.79 22.37 12.96
CA GLU A 334 -15.62 23.21 13.26
C GLU A 334 -14.49 22.47 13.98
N TYR A 335 -14.79 21.34 14.64
CA TYR A 335 -13.77 20.50 15.30
C TYR A 335 -13.34 19.31 14.45
N LEU A 336 -13.99 19.06 13.30
CA LEU A 336 -13.80 17.83 12.53
C LEU A 336 -12.35 17.68 12.05
N GLU A 337 -11.72 18.76 11.58
CA GLU A 337 -10.34 18.72 11.10
C GLU A 337 -9.35 18.39 12.22
N SER A 338 -9.37 19.16 13.31
CA SER A 338 -8.50 18.92 14.48
C SER A 338 -8.77 17.57 15.17
N ALA A 339 -10.01 17.08 15.15
CA ALA A 339 -10.35 15.78 15.69
C ALA A 339 -9.75 14.64 14.83
N LEU A 340 -9.91 14.73 13.51
CA LEU A 340 -9.42 13.72 12.57
C LEU A 340 -7.90 13.77 12.36
N SER A 341 -7.25 14.90 12.68
CA SER A 341 -5.78 15.02 12.75
C SER A 341 -5.20 14.46 14.06
N GLY A 342 -6.05 14.18 15.07
CA GLY A 342 -5.64 13.67 16.38
C GLY A 342 -5.13 14.76 17.32
N GLU A 343 -5.45 16.02 17.04
CA GLU A 343 -5.01 17.19 17.82
C GLU A 343 -5.82 17.40 19.09
N ILE A 344 -7.10 17.03 19.08
CA ILE A 344 -7.97 17.22 20.24
C ILE A 344 -7.57 16.23 21.36
N PRO A 345 -7.28 16.70 22.59
CA PRO A 345 -7.00 15.82 23.72
C PRO A 345 -8.21 14.96 24.08
N LEU A 346 -7.97 13.72 24.55
CA LEU A 346 -9.01 12.88 25.14
C LEU A 346 -9.24 13.24 26.62
N CYS A 347 -9.56 14.50 26.88
CA CYS A 347 -10.00 15.03 28.17
C CYS A 347 -11.50 15.34 28.12
N TYR A 348 -12.19 15.34 29.27
CA TYR A 348 -13.64 15.53 29.31
C TYR A 348 -14.08 16.83 28.65
N GLU A 349 -13.49 17.95 29.04
CA GLU A 349 -13.82 19.27 28.49
C GLU A 349 -13.55 19.36 26.99
N SER A 350 -12.40 18.86 26.52
CA SER A 350 -12.02 18.85 25.10
C SER A 350 -12.98 18.02 24.25
N VAL A 351 -13.27 16.79 24.67
CA VAL A 351 -14.18 15.89 23.94
C VAL A 351 -15.62 16.43 23.99
N ASN A 352 -16.10 16.83 25.17
CA ASN A 352 -17.45 17.37 25.35
C ASN A 352 -17.67 18.60 24.46
N THR A 353 -16.72 19.54 24.44
CA THR A 353 -16.80 20.75 23.62
C THR A 353 -16.86 20.46 22.12
N ALA A 354 -16.17 19.41 21.65
CA ALA A 354 -16.15 18.99 20.26
C ALA A 354 -17.43 18.27 19.80
N MET A 355 -18.28 17.80 20.71
CA MET A 355 -19.52 17.08 20.39
C MET A 355 -20.69 17.99 20.04
N LEU A 356 -21.60 17.54 19.18
CA LEU A 356 -22.91 18.18 18.95
C LEU A 356 -23.72 18.26 20.26
N LYS A 357 -24.63 19.25 20.35
CA LYS A 357 -25.44 19.49 21.57
C LYS A 357 -26.19 18.23 22.04
N ASP A 358 -26.74 17.45 21.11
CA ASP A 358 -27.49 16.23 21.42
C ASP A 358 -26.62 15.08 21.98
N HIS A 359 -25.30 15.23 21.91
CA HIS A 359 -24.31 14.31 22.46
C HIS A 359 -23.58 14.90 23.69
N GLN A 360 -24.08 16.02 24.22
CA GLN A 360 -23.64 16.65 25.45
C GLN A 360 -24.72 16.54 26.53
N PRO A 361 -24.36 16.27 27.80
CA PRO A 361 -23.03 15.90 28.27
C PRO A 361 -22.62 14.50 27.79
N LEU A 362 -21.32 14.20 27.80
CA LEU A 362 -20.83 12.86 27.45
C LEU A 362 -21.45 11.76 28.34
N GLN A 363 -21.95 10.70 27.71
CA GLN A 363 -22.41 9.50 28.43
C GLN A 363 -21.21 8.72 29.00
N LEU A 364 -21.11 8.67 30.32
CA LEU A 364 -20.02 8.01 31.03
C LEU A 364 -20.42 6.60 31.50
N ALA A 365 -19.48 5.65 31.39
CA ALA A 365 -19.63 4.30 31.88
C ALA A 365 -19.79 4.31 33.41
N GLN A 366 -20.93 3.83 33.88
CA GLN A 366 -21.30 3.84 35.29
C GLN A 366 -22.06 2.56 35.69
N GLY A 367 -22.06 2.28 36.99
CA GLY A 367 -22.79 1.17 37.59
C GLY A 367 -21.95 -0.09 37.86
N ASN A 368 -22.56 -1.05 38.55
CA ASN A 368 -21.85 -2.23 39.06
C ASN A 368 -21.61 -3.32 38.01
N ARG A 369 -22.34 -3.28 36.88
CA ARG A 369 -22.31 -4.29 35.80
C ARG A 369 -21.44 -3.86 34.60
N LEU A 370 -20.29 -3.24 34.87
CA LEU A 370 -19.30 -2.95 33.83
C LEU A 370 -18.42 -4.19 33.57
N ALA A 371 -18.24 -4.52 32.30
CA ALA A 371 -17.36 -5.61 31.85
C ALA A 371 -15.89 -5.33 32.22
N VAL A 372 -15.48 -4.05 32.23
CA VAL A 372 -14.12 -3.66 32.61
C VAL A 372 -14.16 -2.47 33.56
N LYS A 373 -13.69 -2.70 34.79
CA LYS A 373 -13.54 -1.69 35.86
C LYS A 373 -12.09 -1.24 36.06
N ASP A 374 -11.14 -2.04 35.58
CA ASP A 374 -9.71 -1.79 35.72
C ASP A 374 -9.13 -1.18 34.43
N ILE A 375 -8.35 -0.11 34.58
CA ILE A 375 -7.80 0.63 33.44
C ILE A 375 -6.69 -0.14 32.72
N HIS A 376 -5.95 -1.00 33.40
CA HIS A 376 -4.91 -1.82 32.79
C HIS A 376 -5.52 -2.95 31.96
N VAL A 377 -6.66 -3.49 32.39
CA VAL A 377 -7.49 -4.40 31.59
C VAL A 377 -8.03 -3.66 30.36
N LEU A 378 -8.55 -2.44 30.51
CA LEU A 378 -9.02 -1.63 29.38
C LEU A 378 -7.90 -1.35 28.37
N PHE A 379 -6.72 -0.95 28.85
CA PHE A 379 -5.53 -0.77 28.01
C PHE A 379 -5.18 -2.05 27.24
N THR A 380 -5.23 -3.20 27.91
CA THR A 380 -4.98 -4.50 27.28
C THR A 380 -6.01 -4.81 26.19
N TRP A 381 -7.28 -4.50 26.42
CA TRP A 381 -8.33 -4.66 25.42
C TRP A 381 -8.07 -3.77 24.20
N LEU A 382 -7.74 -2.50 24.40
CA LEU A 382 -7.50 -1.53 23.32
C LEU A 382 -6.22 -1.85 22.53
N TRP A 383 -5.10 -2.13 23.19
CA TRP A 383 -3.79 -2.15 22.55
C TRP A 383 -3.22 -3.53 22.23
N LYS A 384 -3.53 -4.56 23.03
CA LYS A 384 -2.84 -5.86 22.90
C LYS A 384 -3.30 -6.63 21.66
N SER A 385 -2.32 -7.18 20.92
CA SER A 385 -2.51 -7.77 19.59
C SER A 385 -2.91 -9.25 19.59
N LYS A 386 -2.57 -10.00 20.64
CA LYS A 386 -2.89 -11.42 20.80
C LYS A 386 -3.16 -11.69 22.29
N ASP A 387 -4.43 -11.82 22.63
CA ASP A 387 -4.91 -12.41 23.89
C ASP A 387 -6.27 -13.04 23.60
N ASP A 388 -6.41 -14.31 23.94
CA ASP A 388 -7.60 -15.13 23.68
C ASP A 388 -8.81 -14.74 24.56
N TYR A 389 -8.60 -13.85 25.54
CA TYR A 389 -9.63 -13.44 26.50
C TYR A 389 -10.55 -12.31 26.02
N PHE A 390 -10.14 -11.53 25.00
CA PHE A 390 -10.91 -10.37 24.55
C PHE A 390 -11.21 -10.44 23.05
N GLU A 391 -12.47 -10.72 22.70
CA GLU A 391 -12.94 -10.63 21.33
C GLU A 391 -12.93 -9.16 20.85
N ARG A 392 -12.53 -8.98 19.58
CA ARG A 392 -12.42 -7.67 18.92
C ARG A 392 -12.98 -7.74 17.50
N GLN A 393 -14.14 -8.37 17.36
CA GLN A 393 -14.78 -8.57 16.07
C GLN A 393 -15.06 -7.21 15.43
N GLY A 394 -14.57 -7.02 14.20
CA GLY A 394 -14.77 -5.78 13.44
C GLY A 394 -13.83 -4.61 13.81
N TRP A 395 -12.93 -4.74 14.79
CA TRP A 395 -12.02 -3.64 15.17
C TRP A 395 -10.61 -4.05 15.61
N ASN A 396 -10.26 -5.35 15.57
CA ASN A 396 -8.90 -5.85 15.84
C ASN A 396 -7.81 -5.23 14.92
N GLU A 397 -8.21 -4.79 13.73
CA GLU A 397 -7.32 -4.30 12.67
C GLU A 397 -7.48 -2.79 12.46
N LYS A 398 -7.84 -2.04 13.52
CA LYS A 398 -7.86 -0.58 13.47
C LYS A 398 -6.46 -0.02 13.17
N PRO A 399 -6.33 1.06 12.36
CA PRO A 399 -5.06 1.66 11.99
C PRO A 399 -4.06 1.82 13.14
N TYR A 400 -4.49 2.37 14.29
CA TYR A 400 -3.59 2.56 15.44
C TYR A 400 -3.00 1.24 15.98
N ARG A 401 -3.78 0.14 15.97
CA ARG A 401 -3.32 -1.17 16.44
C ARG A 401 -2.27 -1.75 15.50
N MET A 402 -2.41 -1.49 14.21
CA MET A 402 -1.50 -1.98 13.19
C MET A 402 -0.18 -1.20 13.23
N LEU A 403 -0.26 0.12 13.42
CA LEU A 403 0.90 0.98 13.67
C LEU A 403 1.62 0.57 14.96
N PHE A 404 0.88 0.28 16.03
CA PHE A 404 1.44 -0.24 17.27
C PHE A 404 2.19 -1.57 17.04
N GLN A 405 1.61 -2.51 16.29
CA GLN A 405 2.26 -3.78 15.98
C GLN A 405 3.53 -3.62 15.15
N GLN A 406 3.54 -2.73 14.17
CA GLN A 406 4.73 -2.44 13.35
C GLN A 406 5.81 -1.73 14.17
N SER A 407 5.44 -0.74 14.98
CA SER A 407 6.36 -0.03 15.87
C SER A 407 6.98 -0.99 16.89
N PHE A 408 6.17 -1.86 17.50
CA PHE A 408 6.66 -2.90 18.40
C PHE A 408 7.63 -3.86 17.68
N HIS A 409 7.38 -4.19 16.41
CA HIS A 409 8.28 -5.02 15.62
C HIS A 409 9.59 -4.31 15.30
N ALA A 410 9.54 -3.04 14.85
CA ALA A 410 10.73 -2.21 14.59
C ALA A 410 11.66 -2.19 15.80
N ILE A 411 11.11 -1.87 16.97
CA ILE A 411 11.86 -1.77 18.23
C ILE A 411 12.34 -3.15 18.66
N LYS A 412 11.54 -4.20 18.48
CA LYS A 412 11.97 -5.57 18.78
C LYS A 412 13.17 -6.00 17.91
N THR A 413 13.20 -5.58 16.65
CA THR A 413 14.31 -5.90 15.75
C THR A 413 15.56 -5.10 16.11
N ALA A 414 15.42 -3.80 16.40
CA ALA A 414 16.55 -2.93 16.73
C ALA A 414 17.11 -3.10 18.16
N ARG A 415 16.25 -3.33 19.16
CA ARG A 415 16.59 -3.38 20.60
C ARG A 415 16.26 -4.71 21.29
N GLY A 416 15.81 -5.70 20.54
CA GLY A 416 15.41 -6.99 21.08
C GLY A 416 14.08 -6.97 21.85
N LYS A 417 13.71 -8.14 22.39
CA LYS A 417 12.42 -8.35 23.06
C LYS A 417 12.25 -7.52 24.34
N ALA A 418 13.33 -7.29 25.08
CA ALA A 418 13.30 -6.52 26.32
C ALA A 418 13.01 -5.04 26.05
N GLY A 419 13.71 -4.43 25.08
CA GLY A 419 13.48 -3.05 24.64
C GLY A 419 12.04 -2.84 24.17
N ALA A 420 11.51 -3.72 23.33
CA ALA A 420 10.12 -3.63 22.89
C ALA A 420 9.10 -3.74 24.03
N ARG A 421 9.36 -4.57 25.06
CA ARG A 421 8.52 -4.67 26.25
C ARG A 421 8.56 -3.39 27.09
N LYS A 422 9.75 -2.80 27.27
CA LYS A 422 9.94 -1.52 27.96
C LYS A 422 9.18 -0.41 27.24
N TRP A 423 9.40 -0.24 25.94
CA TRP A 423 8.70 0.75 25.13
C TRP A 423 7.18 0.64 25.23
N ARG A 424 6.63 -0.58 25.26
CA ARG A 424 5.19 -0.78 25.46
C ARG A 424 4.71 -0.29 26.83
N GLN A 425 5.50 -0.44 27.89
CA GLN A 425 5.18 0.12 29.20
C GLN A 425 5.27 1.65 29.19
N ASP A 426 6.26 2.21 28.50
CA ASP A 426 6.39 3.67 28.36
C ASP A 426 5.19 4.24 27.58
N LEU A 427 4.76 3.58 26.50
CA LEU A 427 3.53 3.91 25.77
C LEU A 427 2.29 3.82 26.68
N LYS A 428 2.21 2.79 27.53
CA LYS A 428 1.13 2.67 28.52
C LYS A 428 1.15 3.83 29.50
N GLY A 429 2.32 4.19 30.04
CA GLY A 429 2.48 5.33 30.95
C GLY A 429 1.98 6.64 30.32
N SER A 430 2.47 6.96 29.12
CA SER A 430 2.00 8.12 28.36
C SER A 430 0.50 8.08 28.06
N PHE A 431 -0.04 6.92 27.68
CA PHE A 431 -1.46 6.74 27.40
C PHE A 431 -2.32 7.09 28.62
N LEU A 432 -2.01 6.51 29.78
CA LEU A 432 -2.74 6.75 31.04
C LEU A 432 -2.58 8.20 31.50
N GLY A 433 -1.39 8.76 31.34
CA GLY A 433 -1.08 10.13 31.73
C GLY A 433 -1.77 11.20 30.89
N SER A 434 -2.27 10.89 29.68
CA SER A 434 -2.81 11.88 28.73
C SER A 434 -4.22 11.64 28.23
N HIS A 435 -4.78 10.42 28.36
CA HIS A 435 -6.11 10.09 27.84
C HIS A 435 -7.06 9.74 28.98
N TRP A 436 -7.77 10.74 29.49
CA TRP A 436 -8.65 10.60 30.65
C TRP A 436 -10.09 10.23 30.28
N ILE A 437 -10.46 10.33 29.01
CA ILE A 437 -11.74 9.92 28.47
C ILE A 437 -11.50 8.89 27.36
N LEU A 438 -11.76 7.63 27.67
CA LEU A 438 -11.41 6.52 26.80
C LEU A 438 -12.65 5.95 26.09
N PRO A 439 -12.53 5.43 24.87
CA PRO A 439 -13.60 4.64 24.27
C PRO A 439 -13.87 3.42 25.16
N TYR A 440 -15.15 3.12 25.42
CA TYR A 440 -15.53 1.91 26.15
C TYR A 440 -15.94 0.80 25.16
N PRO A 441 -15.06 -0.18 24.87
CA PRO A 441 -15.31 -1.17 23.83
C PRO A 441 -16.25 -2.29 24.27
N HIS A 442 -16.72 -3.07 23.30
CA HIS A 442 -17.34 -4.39 23.51
C HIS A 442 -16.88 -5.38 22.42
N SER A 443 -17.28 -6.65 22.53
CA SER A 443 -16.76 -7.74 21.66
C SER A 443 -16.94 -7.47 20.16
N ARG A 444 -18.03 -6.80 19.77
CA ARG A 444 -18.40 -6.51 18.37
C ARG A 444 -18.20 -5.05 17.95
N GLY A 445 -17.63 -4.19 18.80
CA GLY A 445 -17.54 -2.76 18.50
C GLY A 445 -16.47 -2.05 19.31
N PHE A 446 -15.79 -1.12 18.64
CA PHE A 446 -14.72 -0.32 19.24
C PHE A 446 -15.24 0.63 20.34
N MET A 447 -16.49 1.08 20.21
CA MET A 447 -17.14 1.93 21.18
C MET A 447 -18.59 1.50 21.36
N ARG A 448 -19.00 1.28 22.61
CA ARG A 448 -20.37 0.95 22.95
C ARG A 448 -21.27 2.15 22.68
N ARG A 449 -22.42 1.88 22.08
CA ARG A 449 -23.54 2.83 22.02
C ARG A 449 -24.62 2.40 22.99
N ASP A 450 -25.21 3.39 23.65
CA ASP A 450 -26.42 3.17 24.41
C ASP A 450 -27.57 2.78 23.45
N LYS A 451 -28.43 1.85 23.88
CA LYS A 451 -29.49 1.32 23.01
C LYS A 451 -30.66 2.28 22.86
N GLU A 452 -30.91 3.09 23.89
CA GLU A 452 -32.05 4.00 23.97
C GLU A 452 -31.65 5.37 23.42
N GLU A 453 -30.57 5.95 23.95
CA GLU A 453 -30.14 7.31 23.61
C GLU A 453 -29.24 7.36 22.36
N LYS A 454 -28.81 6.20 21.83
CA LYS A 454 -27.84 6.07 20.73
C LYS A 454 -26.50 6.80 20.95
N GLN A 455 -26.26 7.34 22.14
CA GLN A 455 -25.04 8.04 22.52
C GLN A 455 -23.86 7.08 22.72
N PHE A 456 -22.64 7.59 22.51
CA PHE A 456 -21.42 6.83 22.72
C PHE A 456 -21.04 6.79 24.20
N THR A 457 -20.77 5.60 24.73
CA THR A 457 -20.32 5.42 26.12
C THR A 457 -18.81 5.59 26.23
N TRP A 458 -18.40 6.46 27.14
CA TRP A 458 -17.00 6.76 27.45
C TRP A 458 -16.59 6.17 28.79
N TRP A 459 -15.34 5.72 28.92
CA TRP A 459 -14.77 5.25 30.18
C TRP A 459 -13.94 6.38 30.81
N PRO A 460 -14.42 7.01 31.91
CA PRO A 460 -13.72 8.12 32.53
C PRO A 460 -12.63 7.64 33.49
N SER A 461 -11.39 8.03 33.21
CA SER A 461 -10.24 7.78 34.08
C SER A 461 -9.99 8.96 35.01
N ALA A 462 -9.65 8.69 36.26
CA ALA A 462 -9.22 9.70 37.23
C ALA A 462 -8.11 9.17 38.14
N HIS A 463 -7.31 10.09 38.68
CA HIS A 463 -6.28 9.81 39.67
C HIS A 463 -6.34 10.81 40.84
N ASN A 464 -6.62 10.32 42.04
CA ASN A 464 -6.81 11.13 43.26
C ASN A 464 -5.63 12.07 43.57
N GLY A 465 -4.41 11.52 43.59
CA GLY A 465 -3.20 12.29 43.90
C GLY A 465 -2.99 13.45 42.91
N LEU A 466 -3.12 13.18 41.62
CA LEU A 466 -2.98 14.17 40.55
C LEU A 466 -4.08 15.25 40.61
N ILE A 467 -5.33 14.89 40.93
CA ILE A 467 -6.42 15.87 41.12
C ILE A 467 -6.07 16.85 42.25
N ARG A 468 -5.61 16.32 43.39
CA ARG A 468 -5.21 17.15 44.55
C ARG A 468 -4.00 18.01 44.24
N HIS A 469 -3.00 17.46 43.55
CA HIS A 469 -1.80 18.17 43.14
C HIS A 469 -2.13 19.38 42.25
N TYR A 470 -2.95 19.18 41.22
CA TYR A 470 -3.36 20.27 40.34
C TYR A 470 -4.34 21.24 41.00
N ALA A 471 -5.19 20.78 41.92
CA ALA A 471 -6.04 21.68 42.69
C ALA A 471 -5.21 22.65 43.54
N LYS A 472 -4.17 22.14 44.23
CA LYS A 472 -3.23 22.96 44.99
C LYS A 472 -2.45 23.92 44.09
N SER A 473 -1.95 23.44 42.96
CA SER A 473 -1.19 24.26 42.00
C SER A 473 -2.04 25.37 41.36
N ARG A 474 -3.35 25.14 41.20
CA ARG A 474 -4.30 26.14 40.72
C ARG A 474 -4.52 27.23 41.76
N GLN A 475 -4.59 26.87 43.04
CA GLN A 475 -4.72 27.83 44.15
C GLN A 475 -3.49 28.73 44.28
N THR A 476 -2.29 28.22 43.93
CA THR A 476 -1.04 28.98 43.95
C THR A 476 -0.77 29.78 42.66
N GLY A 477 -1.68 29.76 41.68
CA GLY A 477 -1.55 30.51 40.42
C GLY A 477 -0.48 30.02 39.45
N THR A 478 0.15 28.86 39.71
CA THR A 478 1.27 28.32 38.92
C THR A 478 0.85 27.36 37.82
N LEU A 479 -0.46 27.11 37.67
CA LEU A 479 -0.97 26.07 36.78
C LEU A 479 -1.31 26.63 35.39
N ALA A 480 -0.53 26.25 34.39
CA ALA A 480 -0.88 26.48 32.99
C ALA A 480 -2.17 25.72 32.61
N HIS A 481 -3.02 26.35 31.80
CA HIS A 481 -4.23 25.72 31.28
C HIS A 481 -4.37 25.97 29.78
N PRO A 482 -4.43 24.93 28.93
CA PRO A 482 -4.29 23.49 29.25
C PRO A 482 -2.89 23.12 29.77
N LEU A 483 -2.79 21.99 30.47
CA LEU A 483 -1.52 21.48 31.01
C LEU A 483 -0.57 21.09 29.86
N PRO A 484 0.74 21.39 29.95
CA PRO A 484 1.68 21.05 28.89
C PRO A 484 1.95 19.54 28.84
N ALA A 485 2.26 19.01 27.65
CA ALA A 485 2.54 17.60 27.44
C ALA A 485 3.76 17.09 28.25
N SER A 486 4.68 18.00 28.60
CA SER A 486 5.85 17.70 29.46
C SER A 486 5.45 17.10 30.81
N ASN A 487 4.27 17.45 31.35
CA ASN A 487 3.79 16.95 32.63
C ASN A 487 3.46 15.45 32.60
N ILE A 488 3.23 14.87 31.43
CA ILE A 488 2.91 13.44 31.28
C ILE A 488 4.05 12.59 31.84
N LYS A 489 5.31 13.03 31.70
CA LYS A 489 6.50 12.31 32.20
C LYS A 489 6.53 12.20 33.73
N THR A 490 5.86 13.11 34.43
CA THR A 490 5.80 13.13 35.90
C THR A 490 4.50 12.54 36.44
N HIS A 491 3.59 12.11 35.58
CA HIS A 491 2.35 11.48 36.01
C HIS A 491 2.61 10.06 36.55
N PRO A 492 1.86 9.63 37.59
CA PRO A 492 1.96 8.27 38.11
C PRO A 492 1.48 7.26 37.06
N THR A 493 2.08 6.06 37.06
CA THR A 493 1.69 4.96 36.17
C THR A 493 0.63 4.04 36.78
N ASP A 494 0.43 4.12 38.08
CA ASP A 494 -0.49 3.37 38.92
C ASP A 494 -1.54 4.29 39.55
N GLY A 495 -2.46 3.75 40.35
CA GLY A 495 -3.47 4.54 41.08
C GLY A 495 -4.61 5.13 40.22
N TRP A 496 -4.58 4.93 38.90
CA TRP A 496 -5.65 5.32 37.98
C TRP A 496 -6.89 4.43 38.13
N GLN A 497 -8.06 5.04 38.27
CA GLN A 497 -9.31 4.34 38.53
C GLN A 497 -10.44 4.88 37.65
N LEU A 498 -11.52 4.10 37.54
CA LEU A 498 -12.77 4.58 36.96
C LEU A 498 -13.32 5.69 37.85
N ALA A 499 -13.65 6.84 37.27
CA ALA A 499 -14.24 7.96 37.97
C ALA A 499 -15.74 7.68 38.28
N THR A 500 -16.00 6.74 39.20
CA THR A 500 -17.33 6.52 39.76
C THR A 500 -17.64 7.61 40.80
N THR A 501 -18.79 7.53 41.47
CA THR A 501 -19.35 8.52 42.42
C THR A 501 -18.46 8.96 43.59
N LEU A 502 -17.23 8.44 43.71
CA LEU A 502 -16.20 8.86 44.67
C LEU A 502 -15.71 10.31 44.49
N PHE A 503 -16.04 10.95 43.37
CA PHE A 503 -15.58 12.29 43.03
C PHE A 503 -16.75 13.28 42.92
N SER A 504 -16.53 14.53 43.33
CA SER A 504 -17.50 15.64 43.14
C SER A 504 -17.82 15.89 41.66
N LYS A 505 -16.89 15.53 40.75
CA LYS A 505 -17.08 15.43 39.30
C LYS A 505 -16.73 14.01 38.86
N ARG A 506 -17.59 13.35 38.08
CA ARG A 506 -17.40 11.95 37.60
C ARG A 506 -16.30 11.80 36.51
N TYR A 507 -15.27 12.64 36.52
CA TYR A 507 -14.20 12.69 35.52
C TYR A 507 -13.00 13.54 36.01
N MET A 508 -11.84 13.40 35.33
CA MET A 508 -10.67 14.25 35.57
C MET A 508 -10.93 15.71 35.13
N PRO A 509 -10.84 16.72 36.01
CA PRO A 509 -11.38 18.06 35.75
C PRO A 509 -10.40 19.02 35.05
N TYR A 510 -9.35 18.50 34.41
CA TYR A 510 -8.33 19.29 33.73
C TYR A 510 -8.23 18.86 32.26
N VAL A 511 -7.49 19.64 31.47
CA VAL A 511 -7.11 19.32 30.10
C VAL A 511 -5.59 19.25 30.03
N ILE A 512 -5.05 18.21 29.39
CA ILE A 512 -3.63 18.06 29.12
C ILE A 512 -3.36 17.98 27.62
N GLN A 513 -2.35 18.71 27.16
CA GLN A 513 -1.92 18.69 25.77
C GLN A 513 -1.30 17.32 25.44
N PRO A 514 -1.68 16.71 24.30
CA PRO A 514 -1.06 15.48 23.82
C PRO A 514 0.41 15.67 23.42
N GLU A 515 1.22 14.62 23.58
CA GLU A 515 2.59 14.58 23.03
C GLU A 515 2.54 14.58 21.49
N HIS A 516 3.01 15.66 20.86
CA HIS A 516 3.00 15.84 19.39
C HIS A 516 4.28 16.45 18.79
N ASP A 517 5.25 16.83 19.62
CA ASP A 517 6.36 17.68 19.19
C ASP A 517 7.21 16.97 18.11
N LEU A 518 7.47 15.68 18.28
CA LEU A 518 8.28 14.91 17.34
C LEU A 518 7.52 14.57 16.06
N ILE A 519 6.19 14.39 16.11
CA ILE A 519 5.39 14.09 14.91
C ILE A 519 5.04 15.32 14.06
N ARG A 520 5.17 16.53 14.64
CA ARG A 520 5.04 17.82 13.97
C ARG A 520 6.34 18.28 13.33
N MET A 521 7.48 17.81 13.85
CA MET A 521 8.80 18.08 13.28
C MET A 521 8.89 17.59 11.82
N PRO A 522 9.37 18.43 10.88
CA PRO A 522 9.69 18.00 9.53
C PRO A 522 10.69 16.84 9.50
N GLU A 523 10.56 15.95 8.52
CA GLU A 523 11.37 14.73 8.44
C GLU A 523 12.88 15.00 8.33
N ASN A 524 13.24 16.05 7.59
CA ASN A 524 14.62 16.50 7.43
C ASN A 524 15.23 17.02 8.76
N GLU A 525 14.43 17.71 9.58
CA GLU A 525 14.86 18.18 10.89
C GLU A 525 15.03 17.02 11.87
N LEU A 526 14.10 16.07 11.88
CA LEU A 526 14.21 14.86 12.71
C LEU A 526 15.44 14.04 12.34
N TYR A 527 15.73 13.89 11.05
CA TYR A 527 16.94 13.19 10.59
C TYR A 527 18.21 13.97 10.95
N ALA A 528 18.22 15.30 10.79
CA ALA A 528 19.34 16.13 11.20
C ALA A 528 19.64 15.99 12.71
N GLU A 529 18.61 15.87 13.54
CA GLU A 529 18.78 15.63 14.97
C GLU A 529 19.40 14.25 15.26
N LEU A 530 19.03 13.20 14.52
CA LEU A 530 19.67 11.88 14.64
C LEU A 530 21.15 11.93 14.25
N VAL A 531 21.49 12.66 13.19
CA VAL A 531 22.88 12.88 12.76
C VAL A 531 23.65 13.66 13.84
N ARG A 532 23.06 14.71 14.41
CA ARG A 532 23.66 15.48 15.51
C ARG A 532 23.95 14.62 16.73
N LEU A 533 22.99 13.76 17.12
CA LEU A 533 23.18 12.82 18.24
C LEU A 533 24.30 11.82 17.97
N ARG A 534 24.46 11.37 16.73
CA ARG A 534 25.60 10.52 16.32
C ARG A 534 26.93 11.25 16.50
N GLU A 535 27.03 12.48 15.99
CA GLU A 535 28.25 13.28 16.05
C GLU A 535 28.68 13.60 17.49
N GLN A 536 27.73 13.79 18.41
CA GLN A 536 28.01 13.95 19.85
C GLN A 536 28.62 12.71 20.50
N VAL A 537 28.24 11.52 20.05
CA VAL A 537 28.83 10.27 20.55
C VAL A 537 30.22 10.05 19.97
N SER A 538 30.42 10.38 18.68
CA SER A 538 31.73 10.31 18.01
C SER A 538 32.75 11.30 18.58
N SER A 539 32.33 12.51 18.94
CA SER A 539 33.19 13.52 19.58
C SER A 539 33.51 13.20 21.05
N GLY A 540 32.61 12.50 21.77
CA GLY A 540 32.89 11.97 23.11
C GLY A 540 33.90 10.82 23.14
N LEU A 541 34.02 10.05 22.05
CA LEU A 541 35.02 8.98 21.92
C LEU A 541 36.43 9.49 21.61
N ALA A 542 36.58 10.72 21.09
CA ALA A 542 37.89 11.31 20.79
C ALA A 542 38.66 11.82 22.04
N GLN A 543 38.05 11.83 23.23
CA GLN A 543 38.68 12.24 24.49
C GLN A 543 39.21 11.09 25.35
N GLY A 544 39.04 9.83 24.92
CA GLY A 544 39.61 8.66 25.59
C GLY A 544 40.91 8.20 24.91
N HIS A 545 42.07 8.60 25.44
CA HIS A 545 43.34 8.00 25.06
C HIS A 545 43.38 6.52 25.49
N PHE A 546 43.38 5.61 24.52
CA PHE A 546 43.97 4.28 24.66
C PHE A 546 44.73 3.95 23.36
N PRO A 547 45.94 3.36 23.47
CA PRO A 547 46.81 3.17 22.32
C PRO A 547 46.27 2.06 21.41
N ALA A 548 46.42 2.27 20.11
CA ALA A 548 45.98 1.35 19.07
C ALA A 548 46.65 -0.03 19.24
N PRO A 549 45.89 -1.16 19.21
CA PRO A 549 46.48 -2.44 18.89
C PRO A 549 46.68 -2.51 17.37
N THR A 550 47.92 -2.71 16.99
CA THR A 550 48.38 -3.05 15.64
C THR A 550 47.53 -4.21 15.09
N LEU A 551 46.79 -3.95 14.01
CA LEU A 551 46.15 -4.99 13.20
C LEU A 551 47.23 -5.69 12.36
N GLU A 552 47.64 -6.88 12.79
CA GLU A 552 48.30 -7.83 11.89
C GLU A 552 47.30 -8.26 10.81
N LEU A 553 47.61 -7.93 9.56
CA LEU A 553 46.92 -8.39 8.37
C LEU A 553 47.27 -9.86 8.13
N ASP A 554 46.36 -10.77 8.50
CA ASP A 554 46.40 -12.15 8.03
C ASP A 554 45.88 -12.20 6.58
N ASN A 555 46.84 -12.27 5.64
CA ASN A 555 46.61 -12.45 4.22
C ASN A 555 46.56 -13.95 3.89
N SER A 556 45.38 -14.56 3.95
CA SER A 556 45.17 -15.89 3.36
C SER A 556 43.96 -15.89 2.41
N PRO A 557 44.10 -16.48 1.19
CA PRO A 557 43.07 -16.43 0.16
C PRO A 557 42.11 -17.63 0.23
N GLU A 558 40.88 -17.38 -0.25
CA GLU A 558 39.86 -18.36 -0.64
C GLU A 558 39.15 -19.18 0.46
N ARG A 559 37.84 -18.94 0.60
CA ARG A 559 36.81 -20.01 0.51
C ARG A 559 35.39 -19.42 0.44
N TYR A 560 34.79 -19.58 -0.73
CA TYR A 560 33.36 -19.41 -1.01
C TYR A 560 32.51 -20.31 -0.10
N TYR A 561 31.52 -19.72 0.59
CA TYR A 561 30.43 -20.48 1.21
C TYR A 561 29.08 -19.98 0.68
N PHE A 562 28.58 -20.61 -0.38
CA PHE A 562 27.17 -20.61 -0.76
C PHE A 562 26.44 -21.72 0.01
N LEU A 563 25.46 -21.36 0.84
CA LEU A 563 24.55 -22.32 1.48
C LEU A 563 23.39 -22.65 0.54
N ARG A 564 23.51 -23.76 -0.20
CA ARG A 564 22.38 -24.48 -0.81
C ARG A 564 21.62 -25.25 0.27
N LYS A 565 20.32 -25.01 0.44
CA LYS A 565 19.32 -26.00 0.86
C LYS A 565 17.91 -25.47 0.52
N TRP A 566 16.94 -26.38 0.43
CA TRP A 566 15.50 -26.20 0.16
C TRP A 566 15.01 -26.47 -1.27
N CYS A 567 14.96 -27.77 -1.61
CA CYS A 567 13.92 -28.35 -2.48
C CYS A 567 13.67 -29.80 -2.02
N PRO A 568 12.45 -30.19 -1.59
CA PRO A 568 12.06 -31.58 -1.51
C PRO A 568 11.39 -31.98 -2.84
N ILE A 569 12.10 -32.77 -3.65
CA ILE A 569 11.54 -33.49 -4.80
C ILE A 569 10.78 -34.70 -4.23
N ARG A 570 9.45 -34.73 -4.37
CA ARG A 570 8.68 -35.96 -4.23
C ARG A 570 8.92 -36.82 -5.48
N LYS A 571 9.56 -37.98 -5.29
CA LYS A 571 9.56 -39.06 -6.27
C LYS A 571 8.13 -39.59 -6.40
N ILE A 572 7.65 -39.66 -7.64
CA ILE A 572 6.46 -40.42 -8.03
C ILE A 572 7.00 -41.77 -8.48
N GLU A 573 6.67 -42.84 -7.76
CA GLU A 573 6.83 -44.21 -8.24
C GLU A 573 5.65 -44.56 -9.14
N GLY A 574 5.97 -45.12 -10.30
CA GLY A 574 5.01 -45.44 -11.35
C GLY A 574 4.25 -46.75 -11.12
N ARG A 575 3.06 -46.80 -11.71
CA ARG A 575 2.66 -47.91 -12.57
C ARG A 575 2.43 -47.36 -13.95
#